data_AF-A0A3C1T4R2-F1
#
_entry.id   AF-A0A3C1T4R2-F1
#
_cell.length_a   1.000
_cell.length_b   1.000
_cell.length_c   1.000
_cell.angle_alpha   90.00
_cell.angle_beta   90.00
_cell.angle_gamma   90.00
#
_symmetry.space_group_name_H-M   'P 1'
#
loop_
_entity.id
_entity.type
_entity.pdbx_description
1 polymer ?
#
loop_
_entity_poly.entity_id
_entity_poly.type
_entity_poly.pdbx_seq_one_letter_code
_entity_poly.pdbx_strand_id
1 'polypeptide(L)'
;VASFLTKHLLLDWRLGEAYFAEKLLDFDLAANNGGWQWAAGSGCDAAPYFRIFNPYLQTQKFDPQLTYIKKWVPDLNEFSYPKPMVEHELARKRCLAVYGKALKKDLGVGIRD
;
A
#
# COMPACT_ATOMS: atom_id res chain seq x y z
N VAL A 1 -0.50 -6.12 -0.50
CA VAL A 1 0.40 -5.57 0.56
C VAL A 1 1.07 -4.25 0.16
N ALA A 2 1.48 -4.05 -1.10
CA ALA A 2 2.15 -2.82 -1.55
C ALA A 2 1.40 -1.52 -1.21
N SER A 3 0.09 -1.48 -1.46
CA SER A 3 -0.74 -0.31 -1.09
C SER A 3 -0.75 -0.02 0.41
N PHE A 4 -0.68 -1.05 1.28
CA PHE A 4 -0.62 -0.83 2.72
C PHE A 4 0.71 -0.15 3.12
N LEU A 5 1.83 -0.63 2.57
CA LEU A 5 3.14 0.00 2.78
C LEU A 5 3.15 1.47 2.32
N THR A 6 2.70 1.73 1.10
CA THR A 6 2.84 3.05 0.46
C THR A 6 1.76 4.05 0.87
N LYS A 7 0.56 3.59 1.24
CA LYS A 7 -0.59 4.46 1.57
C LYS A 7 -0.91 4.46 3.05
N HIS A 8 -0.95 3.30 3.71
CA HIS A 8 -1.25 3.26 5.14
C HIS A 8 -0.05 3.69 5.96
N LEU A 9 1.14 3.18 5.64
CA LEU A 9 2.36 3.50 6.38
C LEU A 9 3.11 4.72 5.82
N LEU A 10 2.78 5.15 4.59
CA LEU A 10 3.46 6.25 3.89
C LEU A 10 4.97 6.06 3.78
N LEU A 11 5.38 4.80 3.58
CA LEU A 11 6.79 4.46 3.35
C LEU A 11 7.11 4.50 1.86
N ASP A 12 8.39 4.72 1.54
CA ASP A 12 8.89 4.69 0.17
C ASP A 12 8.68 3.29 -0.43
N TRP A 13 8.07 3.24 -1.62
CA TRP A 13 7.79 2.02 -2.34
C TRP A 13 9.06 1.23 -2.68
N ARG A 14 10.21 1.92 -2.80
CA ARG A 14 11.52 1.29 -3.06
C ARG A 14 11.94 0.32 -1.96
N LEU A 15 11.48 0.53 -0.72
CA LEU A 15 11.75 -0.41 0.38
C LEU A 15 11.02 -1.74 0.17
N GLY A 16 9.78 -1.67 -0.31
CA GLY A 16 8.99 -2.85 -0.63
C GLY A 16 9.49 -3.55 -1.88
N GLU A 17 9.89 -2.78 -2.90
CA GLU A 17 10.52 -3.26 -4.13
C GLU A 17 11.76 -4.09 -3.81
N ALA A 18 12.71 -3.54 -3.06
CA ALA A 18 13.94 -4.22 -2.68
C ALA A 18 13.65 -5.49 -1.87
N TYR A 19 12.72 -5.43 -0.91
CA TYR A 19 12.32 -6.62 -0.14
C TYR A 19 11.72 -7.70 -1.04
N PHE A 20 10.90 -7.33 -2.03
CA PHE A 20 10.33 -8.29 -2.98
C PHE A 20 11.40 -8.88 -3.89
N ALA A 21 12.37 -8.07 -4.35
CA ALA A 21 13.50 -8.55 -5.14
C ALA A 21 14.33 -9.62 -4.43
N GLU A 22 14.44 -9.54 -3.09
CA GLU A 22 15.16 -10.54 -2.29
C GLU A 22 14.34 -11.79 -1.96
N LYS A 23 13.01 -11.70 -1.94
CA LYS A 23 12.14 -12.77 -1.38
C LYS A 23 11.31 -13.51 -2.41
N LEU A 24 11.02 -12.91 -3.55
CA LEU A 24 10.18 -13.50 -4.58
C LEU A 24 11.00 -14.39 -5.51
N LEU A 25 10.60 -15.65 -5.63
CA LEU A 25 11.20 -16.60 -6.56
C LEU A 25 10.95 -16.22 -8.03
N ASP A 26 9.88 -15.48 -8.28
CA ASP A 26 9.43 -14.98 -9.58
C ASP A 26 9.82 -13.51 -9.82
N PHE A 27 10.87 -13.03 -9.15
CA PHE A 27 11.33 -11.66 -9.34
C PHE A 27 11.65 -11.37 -10.81
N ASP A 28 10.99 -10.34 -11.32
CA ASP A 28 11.31 -9.67 -12.57
C ASP A 28 11.39 -8.17 -12.31
N LEU A 29 12.47 -7.52 -12.76
CA LEU A 29 12.74 -6.11 -12.47
C LEU A 29 11.64 -5.19 -12.98
N ALA A 30 11.14 -5.43 -14.21
CA ALA A 30 10.14 -4.57 -14.82
C ALA A 30 8.77 -4.74 -14.14
N ALA A 31 8.35 -5.98 -13.92
CA ALA A 31 7.09 -6.29 -13.24
C ALA A 31 7.09 -5.82 -11.78
N ASN A 32 8.19 -6.01 -11.04
CA ASN A 32 8.32 -5.55 -9.66
C ASN A 32 8.21 -4.03 -9.57
N ASN A 33 9.05 -3.31 -10.34
CA ASN A 33 9.06 -1.85 -10.32
C ASN A 33 7.73 -1.25 -10.77
N GLY A 34 7.14 -1.81 -11.84
CA GLY A 34 5.85 -1.36 -12.36
C GLY A 34 4.73 -1.56 -11.33
N GLY A 35 4.67 -2.73 -10.69
CA GLY A 35 3.67 -3.03 -9.66
C GLY A 35 3.77 -2.12 -8.43
N TRP A 36 4.99 -1.84 -7.96
CA TRP A 36 5.22 -0.95 -6.82
C TRP A 36 4.91 0.51 -7.15
N GLN A 37 5.31 1.01 -8.32
CA GLN A 37 4.96 2.35 -8.80
C GLN A 37 3.44 2.49 -8.93
N TRP A 38 2.78 1.50 -9.53
CA TRP A 38 1.33 1.48 -9.68
C TRP A 38 0.62 1.58 -8.32
N ALA A 39 1.03 0.79 -7.34
CA ALA A 39 0.46 0.80 -6.00
C ALA A 39 0.78 2.10 -5.23
N ALA A 40 1.93 2.71 -5.47
CA ALA A 40 2.32 4.01 -4.92
C ALA A 40 1.56 5.18 -5.58
N GLY A 41 0.86 4.97 -6.70
CA GLY A 41 0.26 6.07 -7.46
C GLY A 41 1.30 6.94 -8.15
N SER A 42 2.42 6.35 -8.57
CA SER A 42 3.51 6.97 -9.34
C SER A 42 3.66 6.25 -10.69
N GLY A 43 4.12 6.97 -11.73
CA GLY A 43 4.29 6.41 -13.07
C GLY A 43 3.08 6.61 -14.01
N CYS A 44 3.19 6.11 -15.24
CA CYS A 44 2.25 6.42 -16.34
C CYS A 44 0.84 5.87 -16.12
N ASP A 45 0.72 4.64 -15.62
CA ASP A 45 -0.56 3.92 -15.49
C ASP A 45 -1.00 3.75 -14.03
N ALA A 46 -0.55 4.64 -13.16
CA ALA A 46 -0.65 4.44 -11.73
C ALA A 46 -2.10 4.43 -11.21
N ALA A 47 -2.36 3.63 -10.17
CA ALA A 47 -3.62 3.74 -9.46
C ALA A 47 -3.76 5.17 -8.90
N PRO A 48 -4.94 5.82 -9.05
CA PRO A 48 -5.12 7.18 -8.53
C PRO A 48 -4.75 7.25 -7.05
N TYR A 49 -4.04 8.30 -6.62
CA TYR A 49 -3.48 8.38 -5.27
C TYR A 49 -4.53 8.25 -4.14
N PHE A 50 -5.77 8.64 -4.43
CA PHE A 50 -6.90 8.56 -3.51
C PHE A 50 -7.52 7.16 -3.42
N ARG A 51 -7.11 6.22 -4.27
CA ARG A 51 -7.46 4.79 -4.17
C ARG A 51 -6.61 4.16 -3.07
N ILE A 52 -7.20 4.04 -1.89
CA ILE A 52 -6.57 3.45 -0.69
C ILE A 52 -7.41 2.24 -0.30
N PHE A 53 -6.85 1.03 -0.40
CA PHE A 53 -7.59 -0.19 -0.14
C PHE A 53 -7.81 -0.38 1.36
N ASN A 54 -9.07 -0.53 1.80
CA ASN A 54 -9.36 -0.93 3.17
C ASN A 54 -9.04 -2.43 3.35
N PRO A 55 -8.04 -2.82 4.18
CA PRO A 55 -7.65 -4.21 4.34
C PRO A 55 -8.81 -5.12 4.76
N TYR A 56 -9.68 -4.64 5.65
CA TYR A 56 -10.84 -5.40 6.12
C TYR A 56 -11.85 -5.68 5.00
N LEU A 57 -12.14 -4.68 4.16
CA LEU A 57 -13.03 -4.89 3.01
C LEU A 57 -12.41 -5.78 1.94
N GLN A 58 -11.08 -5.73 1.76
CA GLN A 58 -10.38 -6.65 0.87
C GLN A 58 -10.49 -8.09 1.37
N THR A 59 -10.30 -8.31 2.68
CA THR A 59 -10.50 -9.63 3.29
C THR A 59 -11.93 -10.13 3.09
N GLN A 60 -12.94 -9.31 3.38
CA GLN A 60 -14.34 -9.69 3.18
C GLN A 60 -14.65 -10.06 1.72
N LYS A 61 -14.03 -9.36 0.76
CA LYS A 61 -14.25 -9.60 -0.66
C LYS A 61 -13.53 -10.83 -1.20
N PHE A 62 -12.28 -11.07 -0.79
CA PHE A 62 -11.39 -12.04 -1.43
C PHE A 62 -11.09 -13.28 -0.57
N ASP A 63 -11.34 -13.22 0.73
CA ASP A 63 -11.20 -14.36 1.65
C ASP A 63 -12.35 -14.37 2.68
N PRO A 64 -13.63 -14.42 2.26
CA PRO A 64 -14.78 -14.30 3.17
C PRO A 64 -14.85 -15.42 4.22
N GLN A 65 -14.26 -16.59 3.96
CA GLN A 65 -14.19 -17.70 4.91
C GLN A 65 -12.92 -17.71 5.78
N LEU A 66 -12.05 -16.71 5.58
CA LEU A 66 -10.74 -16.60 6.23
C LEU A 66 -9.84 -17.82 5.97
N THR A 67 -10.00 -18.50 4.84
CA THR A 67 -9.25 -19.72 4.49
C THR A 67 -7.77 -19.42 4.32
N TYR A 68 -7.43 -18.33 3.62
CA TYR A 68 -6.03 -17.92 3.46
C TYR A 68 -5.45 -17.44 4.79
N ILE A 69 -6.20 -16.61 5.52
CA ILE A 69 -5.73 -16.06 6.81
C ILE A 69 -5.49 -17.18 7.83
N LYS A 70 -6.43 -18.11 8.03
CA LYS A 70 -6.26 -19.22 8.98
C LYS A 70 -5.09 -20.13 8.65
N LYS A 71 -4.73 -20.26 7.37
CA LYS A 71 -3.58 -21.05 6.94
C LYS A 71 -2.25 -20.40 7.33
N TRP A 72 -2.13 -19.08 7.15
CA TRP A 72 -0.85 -18.37 7.29
C TRP A 72 -0.70 -17.62 8.62
N VAL A 73 -1.80 -17.38 9.34
CA VAL A 73 -1.86 -16.72 10.63
C VAL A 73 -2.76 -17.55 11.55
N PRO A 74 -2.32 -18.75 11.95
CA PRO A 74 -3.13 -19.67 12.74
C PRO A 74 -3.46 -19.13 14.15
N ASP A 75 -2.62 -18.23 14.66
CA ASP A 75 -2.70 -17.56 15.96
C ASP A 75 -3.55 -16.26 15.93
N LEU A 76 -4.31 -16.04 14.85
CA LEU A 76 -5.19 -14.87 14.75
C LEU A 76 -6.19 -14.83 15.92
N ASN A 77 -6.22 -13.69 16.63
CA ASN A 77 -7.03 -13.42 17.83
C ASN A 77 -6.51 -14.05 19.13
N GLU A 78 -5.34 -14.67 19.12
CA GLU A 78 -4.66 -14.98 20.38
C GLU A 78 -4.26 -13.69 21.12
N PHE A 79 -4.12 -13.76 22.44
CA PHE A 79 -3.70 -12.61 23.25
C PHE A 79 -2.31 -12.09 22.88
N SER A 80 -1.47 -12.94 22.29
CA SER A 80 -0.16 -12.62 21.74
C SER A 80 -0.22 -11.86 20.41
N TYR A 81 -1.35 -11.93 19.70
CA TYR A 81 -1.47 -11.36 18.37
C TYR A 81 -1.42 -9.82 18.42
N PRO A 82 -0.58 -9.17 17.60
CA PRO A 82 -0.39 -7.74 17.70
C PRO A 82 -1.68 -6.98 17.36
N LYS A 83 -1.89 -5.88 18.08
CA LYS A 83 -2.92 -4.90 17.72
C LYS A 83 -2.61 -4.28 16.36
N PRO A 84 -3.62 -3.79 15.61
CA PRO A 84 -3.40 -3.09 14.36
C PRO A 84 -2.37 -1.96 14.52
N MET A 85 -1.34 -1.97 13.68
CA MET A 85 -0.27 -0.97 13.72
C MET A 85 -0.74 0.45 13.34
N VAL A 86 -1.83 0.54 12.57
CA VAL A 86 -2.48 1.80 12.21
C VAL A 86 -3.95 1.57 11.90
N GLU A 87 -4.80 2.47 12.38
CA GLU A 87 -6.22 2.47 12.05
C GLU A 87 -6.47 2.96 10.62
N HIS A 88 -7.34 2.26 9.89
CA HIS A 88 -7.55 2.51 8.47
C HIS A 88 -8.01 3.95 8.17
N GLU A 89 -9.01 4.46 8.89
CA GLU A 89 -9.56 5.80 8.65
C GLU A 89 -8.53 6.90 8.91
N LEU A 90 -7.72 6.72 9.96
CA LEU A 90 -6.63 7.63 10.29
C LEU A 90 -5.54 7.61 9.21
N ALA A 91 -5.11 6.41 8.80
CA ALA A 91 -4.16 6.21 7.71
C ALA A 91 -4.66 6.85 6.41
N ARG A 92 -5.93 6.62 6.07
CA ARG A 92 -6.58 7.15 4.86
C ARG A 92 -6.58 8.68 4.86
N LYS A 93 -7.05 9.30 5.95
CA LYS A 93 -7.07 10.77 6.09
C LYS A 93 -5.67 11.36 6.00
N ARG A 94 -4.69 10.74 6.68
CA ARG A 94 -3.28 11.17 6.64
C ARG A 94 -2.71 11.08 5.22
N CYS A 95 -2.95 9.97 4.52
CA CYS A 95 -2.49 9.77 3.15
C CYS A 95 -3.05 10.85 2.22
N LEU A 96 -4.37 11.06 2.22
CA LEU A 96 -5.00 12.07 1.38
C LEU A 96 -4.47 13.49 1.66
N ALA A 97 -4.23 13.81 2.93
CA ALA A 97 -3.66 15.11 3.30
C ALA A 97 -2.22 15.30 2.77
N VAL A 98 -1.39 14.26 2.86
CA VAL A 98 0.01 14.29 2.37
C VAL A 98 0.06 14.46 0.85
N TYR A 99 -0.69 13.64 0.10
CA TYR A 99 -0.78 13.79 -1.35
C TYR A 99 -1.37 15.14 -1.75
N GLY A 100 -2.42 15.59 -1.07
CA GLY A 100 -3.03 16.90 -1.30
C GLY A 100 -2.04 18.05 -1.11
N LYS A 101 -1.16 17.97 -0.11
CA LYS A 101 -0.10 18.96 0.12
C LYS A 101 0.97 18.92 -0.97
N ALA A 102 1.41 17.72 -1.37
CA ALA A 102 2.42 17.55 -2.41
C ALA A 102 1.93 18.09 -3.76
N LEU A 103 0.74 17.68 -4.20
CA LEU A 103 0.17 18.10 -5.48
C LEU A 103 -0.16 19.60 -5.52
N LYS A 104 -0.59 20.20 -4.41
CA LYS A 104 -0.77 21.66 -4.32
C LYS A 104 0.54 22.42 -4.40
N LYS A 105 1.63 21.86 -3.85
CA LYS A 105 2.96 22.45 -3.96
C LYS A 105 3.42 22.45 -5.41
N ASP A 106 3.18 21.36 -6.13
CA ASP A 106 3.56 21.24 -7.55
C ASP A 106 2.75 22.19 -8.44
N LEU A 107 1.46 22.43 -8.13
CA LEU A 107 0.63 23.42 -8.83
C LEU A 107 1.01 24.88 -8.52
N GLY A 108 1.72 25.14 -7.44
CA GLY A 108 2.19 26.48 -7.03
C GLY A 108 3.59 26.82 -7.56
N VAL A 109 4.33 25.84 -8.08
CA VAL A 109 5.57 26.05 -8.81
C VAL A 109 5.19 26.08 -10.28
N GLY A 110 4.93 27.28 -10.80
CA GLY A 110 4.53 27.47 -12.19
C GLY A 110 5.43 26.68 -13.13
N ILE A 111 4.80 25.87 -13.97
CA ILE A 111 5.37 25.38 -15.22
C ILE A 111 5.90 26.62 -15.95
N ARG A 112 7.21 26.84 -15.88
CA ARG A 112 7.92 27.67 -16.85
C ARG A 112 8.23 26.74 -18.01
N ASP A 113 7.27 26.62 -18.91
CA ASP A 113 7.54 26.38 -20.32
C ASP A 113 7.60 27.75 -21.01
#